data_AF-A0AAN6RH60-F1
#
_entry.id   AF-A0AAN6RH60-F1
#
_cell.length_a   1.000
_cell.length_b   1.000
_cell.length_c   1.000
_cell.angle_alpha   90.00
_cell.angle_beta   90.00
_cell.angle_gamma   90.00
#
_symmetry.space_group_name_H-M   'P 1'
#
loop_
_entity.id
_entity.type
_entity.pdbx_description
1 polymer ?
#
loop_
_entity_poly.entity_id
_entity_poly.type
_entity_poly.pdbx_seq_one_letter_code
_entity_poly.pdbx_strand_id
1 'polypeptide(L)'
;MAHAPQITRQHSTRIGDSFAVRGIMDNWHLPDIKTFAFAQALKHRLRFEPYTHYRDLRDLVQHLDTYANSATQLETYRDLAKPTFWQSWGEYLAIPMFSSNPRKIIKRAKHPLGNLPLEILNHLTVYIHTIVAAGQFRANIYQTQALNAVMTLNDIQANTDRILNTPLPLAYTIAISQLTWVYILILPFQLYTTLGMVAIPGTLFAAYMILGFASIGREIENPFGHDVNDLPLDDFCAQLAVDIDIIAASAPRDADVFVKSERNQLMHPLSRSGYEEWSESSIEEIRGR
;
A
#
# COMPACT_ATOMS: atom_id res chain seq x y z
N MET A 1 -29.90 -2.58 -67.67
CA MET A 1 -30.23 -1.80 -66.44
C MET A 1 -31.14 -2.69 -65.60
N ALA A 2 -30.88 -3.13 -64.38
CA ALA A 2 -29.88 -2.78 -63.38
C ALA A 2 -29.58 -4.02 -62.50
N HIS A 3 -28.41 -3.99 -61.86
CA HIS A 3 -27.78 -5.02 -61.05
C HIS A 3 -28.58 -5.47 -59.82
N ALA A 4 -28.55 -6.78 -59.54
CA ALA A 4 -28.70 -7.33 -58.20
C ALA A 4 -27.38 -7.18 -57.42
N PRO A 5 -27.36 -6.74 -56.15
CA PRO A 5 -26.15 -6.74 -55.35
C PRO A 5 -25.97 -8.08 -54.64
N GLN A 6 -24.79 -8.67 -54.82
CA GLN A 6 -24.32 -9.81 -54.05
C GLN A 6 -24.00 -9.38 -52.61
N ILE A 7 -24.66 -10.01 -51.65
CA ILE A 7 -24.26 -9.94 -50.24
C ILE A 7 -23.16 -10.98 -50.04
N THR A 8 -21.91 -10.55 -50.13
CA THR A 8 -20.75 -11.39 -49.84
C THR A 8 -19.83 -10.69 -48.84
N ARG A 9 -19.75 -11.30 -47.64
CA ARG A 9 -18.66 -11.22 -46.64
C ARG A 9 -18.39 -9.90 -45.91
N GLN A 10 -18.95 -9.77 -44.70
CA GLN A 10 -18.28 -9.17 -43.54
C GLN A 10 -18.77 -9.84 -42.23
N HIS A 11 -18.28 -11.04 -41.91
CA HIS A 11 -18.54 -11.67 -40.61
C HIS A 11 -17.36 -12.43 -40.01
N SER A 12 -16.15 -12.28 -40.56
CA SER A 12 -14.98 -13.07 -40.12
C SER A 12 -13.99 -12.32 -39.23
N THR A 13 -14.12 -11.00 -39.04
CA THR A 13 -13.11 -10.19 -38.34
C THR A 13 -13.35 -10.00 -36.85
N ARG A 14 -14.59 -10.13 -36.35
CA ARG A 14 -14.89 -9.90 -34.91
C ARG A 14 -14.45 -11.02 -33.97
N ILE A 15 -14.27 -12.24 -34.47
CA ILE A 15 -13.91 -13.40 -33.63
C ILE A 15 -12.40 -13.41 -33.34
N GLY A 16 -11.56 -13.01 -34.31
CA GLY A 16 -10.11 -12.90 -34.12
C GLY A 16 -9.72 -11.80 -33.12
N ASP A 17 -10.35 -10.62 -33.23
CA ASP A 17 -10.11 -9.50 -32.31
C ASP A 17 -10.59 -9.83 -30.89
N SER A 18 -11.71 -10.55 -30.74
CA SER A 18 -12.18 -10.98 -29.41
C SER A 18 -11.24 -11.97 -28.73
N PHE A 19 -10.55 -12.85 -29.47
CA PHE A 19 -9.57 -13.78 -28.90
C PHE A 19 -8.23 -13.09 -28.59
N ALA A 20 -7.80 -12.15 -29.42
CA ALA A 20 -6.63 -11.32 -29.15
C ALA A 20 -6.84 -10.43 -27.93
N VAL A 21 -8.00 -9.75 -27.84
CA VAL A 21 -8.38 -8.92 -26.69
C VAL A 21 -8.54 -9.77 -25.43
N ARG A 22 -9.05 -11.00 -25.52
CA ARG A 22 -9.16 -11.91 -24.37
C ARG A 22 -7.80 -12.40 -23.89
N GLY A 23 -6.90 -12.77 -24.80
CA GLY A 23 -5.50 -13.08 -24.47
C GLY A 23 -4.73 -11.88 -23.90
N ILE A 24 -5.06 -10.66 -24.35
CA ILE A 24 -4.50 -9.41 -23.81
C ILE A 24 -5.12 -9.12 -22.41
N MET A 25 -6.42 -9.27 -22.23
CA MET A 25 -7.05 -9.07 -20.92
C MET A 25 -6.57 -10.11 -19.89
N ASP A 26 -6.38 -11.37 -20.32
CA ASP A 26 -5.93 -12.47 -19.45
C ASP A 26 -4.41 -12.40 -19.14
N ASN A 27 -3.57 -11.86 -20.02
CA ASN A 27 -2.13 -11.71 -19.75
C ASN A 27 -1.74 -10.41 -19.03
N TRP A 28 -2.51 -9.32 -19.20
CA TRP A 28 -2.09 -7.99 -18.74
C TRP A 28 -2.75 -7.56 -17.43
N HIS A 29 -4.02 -7.93 -17.16
CA HIS A 29 -4.68 -7.44 -15.95
C HIS A 29 -4.37 -8.24 -14.68
N LEU A 30 -4.11 -9.54 -14.78
CA LEU A 30 -3.94 -10.41 -13.61
C LEU A 30 -2.69 -10.15 -12.74
N PRO A 31 -1.48 -9.87 -13.28
CA PRO A 31 -0.30 -9.60 -12.46
C PRO A 31 -0.33 -8.22 -11.79
N ASP A 32 -0.83 -7.22 -12.50
CA ASP A 32 -0.90 -5.83 -12.06
C ASP A 32 -1.89 -5.68 -10.90
N ILE A 33 -3.08 -6.28 -11.04
CA ILE A 33 -4.10 -6.33 -9.99
C ILE A 33 -3.57 -7.05 -8.74
N LYS A 34 -2.79 -8.14 -8.90
CA LYS A 34 -2.25 -8.90 -7.76
C LYS A 34 -1.12 -8.17 -7.03
N THR A 35 -0.27 -7.45 -7.76
CA THR A 35 0.80 -6.64 -7.15
C THR A 35 0.22 -5.47 -6.37
N PHE A 36 -0.79 -4.80 -6.93
CA PHE A 36 -1.55 -3.77 -6.21
C PHE A 36 -2.32 -4.34 -5.01
N ALA A 37 -2.95 -5.51 -5.16
CA ALA A 37 -3.65 -6.20 -4.07
C ALA A 37 -2.72 -6.52 -2.89
N PHE A 38 -1.44 -6.86 -3.16
CA PHE A 38 -0.44 -7.07 -2.11
C PHE A 38 -0.19 -5.79 -1.30
N ALA A 39 0.04 -4.65 -1.97
CA ALA A 39 0.28 -3.37 -1.29
C ALA A 39 -0.93 -2.95 -0.44
N GLN A 40 -2.12 -3.11 -1.00
CA GLN A 40 -3.39 -2.82 -0.33
C GLN A 40 -3.59 -3.73 0.90
N ALA A 41 -3.34 -5.03 0.76
CA ALA A 41 -3.41 -5.98 1.86
C ALA A 41 -2.36 -5.68 2.95
N LEU A 42 -1.15 -5.25 2.56
CA LEU A 42 -0.08 -4.88 3.48
C LEU A 42 -0.49 -3.66 4.32
N LYS A 43 -1.08 -2.64 3.70
CA LYS A 43 -1.66 -1.48 4.40
C LYS A 43 -2.65 -1.91 5.49
N HIS A 44 -3.65 -2.72 5.14
CA HIS A 44 -4.65 -3.19 6.11
C HIS A 44 -4.03 -4.05 7.22
N ARG A 45 -3.02 -4.86 6.89
CA ARG A 45 -2.26 -5.61 7.91
C ARG A 45 -1.58 -4.69 8.91
N LEU A 46 -0.92 -3.62 8.44
CA LEU A 46 -0.24 -2.64 9.31
C LEU A 46 -1.22 -1.88 10.21
N ARG A 47 -2.46 -1.69 9.75
CA ARG A 47 -3.56 -1.09 10.53
C ARG A 47 -4.30 -2.06 11.46
N PHE A 48 -3.85 -3.31 11.58
CA PHE A 48 -4.56 -4.38 12.32
C PHE A 48 -6.00 -4.61 11.85
N GLU A 49 -6.22 -4.52 10.53
CA GLU A 49 -7.50 -4.70 9.85
C GLU A 49 -7.50 -6.06 9.12
N PRO A 50 -7.84 -7.19 9.79
CA PRO A 50 -7.52 -8.53 9.27
C PRO A 50 -8.52 -9.09 8.24
N TYR A 51 -9.63 -8.41 7.99
CA TYR A 51 -10.71 -8.90 7.11
C TYR A 51 -10.61 -8.30 5.70
N THR A 52 -11.43 -8.78 4.78
CA THR A 52 -11.40 -8.40 3.35
C THR A 52 -12.62 -7.59 2.90
N HIS A 53 -13.50 -7.18 3.81
CA HIS A 53 -14.75 -6.47 3.48
C HIS A 53 -14.54 -5.00 3.08
N TYR A 54 -13.35 -4.44 3.28
CA TYR A 54 -13.02 -3.06 2.98
C TYR A 54 -13.21 -2.74 1.49
N ARG A 55 -13.74 -1.56 1.18
CA ARG A 55 -14.14 -1.19 -0.19
C ARG A 55 -12.97 -1.26 -1.18
N ASP A 56 -11.79 -0.87 -0.74
CA ASP A 56 -10.55 -0.81 -1.50
C ASP A 56 -9.84 -2.17 -1.63
N LEU A 57 -10.14 -3.14 -0.76
CA LEU A 57 -9.51 -4.48 -0.77
C LEU A 57 -10.43 -5.57 -1.32
N ARG A 58 -11.75 -5.46 -1.10
CA ARG A 58 -12.73 -6.50 -1.40
C ARG A 58 -12.69 -6.93 -2.85
N ASP A 59 -12.75 -5.99 -3.78
CA ASP A 59 -12.84 -6.30 -5.21
C ASP A 59 -11.54 -6.93 -5.73
N LEU A 60 -10.40 -6.59 -5.12
CA LEU A 60 -9.07 -7.10 -5.47
C LEU A 60 -8.84 -8.53 -4.99
N VAL A 61 -9.45 -8.95 -3.87
CA VAL A 61 -9.11 -10.20 -3.18
C VAL A 61 -10.27 -11.20 -3.13
N GLN A 62 -11.52 -10.79 -3.37
CA GLN A 62 -12.69 -11.67 -3.24
C GLN A 62 -12.64 -12.92 -4.13
N HIS A 63 -11.91 -12.85 -5.26
CA HIS A 63 -11.74 -13.96 -6.20
C HIS A 63 -10.59 -14.90 -5.82
N LEU A 64 -9.77 -14.54 -4.84
CA LEU A 64 -8.67 -15.34 -4.33
C LEU A 64 -9.17 -16.23 -3.18
N ASP A 65 -8.79 -17.50 -3.23
CA ASP A 65 -8.97 -18.40 -2.11
C ASP A 65 -7.96 -18.04 -1.01
N THR A 66 -8.47 -17.40 0.04
CA THR A 66 -7.69 -16.88 1.17
C THR A 66 -8.42 -17.12 2.48
N TYR A 67 -7.64 -17.30 3.55
CA TYR A 67 -8.19 -17.49 4.90
C TYR A 67 -8.95 -16.25 5.37
N ALA A 68 -8.43 -15.06 5.06
CA ALA A 68 -9.06 -13.79 5.41
C ALA A 68 -10.44 -13.62 4.73
N ASN A 69 -10.56 -14.00 3.44
CA ASN A 69 -11.83 -13.97 2.72
C ASN A 69 -12.83 -14.97 3.30
N SER A 70 -12.38 -16.21 3.55
CA SER A 70 -13.19 -17.24 4.20
C SER A 70 -13.71 -16.79 5.57
N ALA A 71 -12.85 -16.21 6.41
CA ALA A 71 -13.24 -15.67 7.71
C ALA A 71 -14.24 -14.50 7.58
N THR A 72 -14.06 -13.64 6.58
CA THR A 72 -14.95 -12.50 6.31
C THR A 72 -16.35 -12.96 5.89
N GLN A 73 -16.46 -14.04 5.12
CA GLN A 73 -17.75 -14.59 4.68
C GLN A 73 -18.49 -15.34 5.80
N LEU A 74 -17.73 -16.04 6.66
CA LEU A 74 -18.29 -16.84 7.76
C LEU A 74 -18.71 -15.98 8.96
N GLU A 75 -18.01 -14.88 9.20
CA GLU A 75 -18.35 -13.95 10.26
C GLU A 75 -19.22 -12.82 9.69
N THR A 76 -20.48 -12.73 10.16
CA THR A 76 -21.26 -11.51 9.92
C THR A 76 -20.54 -10.36 10.62
N TYR A 77 -19.85 -9.51 9.85
CA TYR A 77 -19.16 -8.35 10.37
C TYR A 77 -20.17 -7.48 11.12
N ARG A 78 -20.15 -7.57 12.45
CA ARG A 78 -20.76 -6.55 13.29
C ARG A 78 -19.79 -5.41 13.27
N ASP A 79 -20.23 -4.29 12.70
CA ASP A 79 -19.57 -3.00 12.87
C ASP A 79 -19.02 -2.91 14.29
N LEU A 80 -17.73 -2.60 14.42
CA LEU A 80 -17.12 -2.25 15.69
C LEU A 80 -18.08 -1.29 16.39
N ALA A 81 -18.67 -1.73 17.51
CA ALA A 81 -19.60 -0.90 18.26
C ALA A 81 -18.96 0.48 18.46
N LYS A 82 -19.66 1.54 18.05
CA LYS A 82 -19.15 2.91 18.13
C LYS A 82 -18.52 3.16 19.50
N PRO A 83 -17.35 3.82 19.58
CA PRO A 83 -16.70 4.06 20.86
C PRO A 83 -17.68 4.76 21.79
N THR A 84 -17.75 4.28 23.02
CA THR A 84 -18.58 4.92 24.05
C THR A 84 -17.96 6.28 24.37
N PHE A 85 -18.77 7.27 24.81
CA PHE A 85 -18.26 8.59 25.21
C PHE A 85 -17.02 8.53 26.13
N TRP A 86 -17.02 7.62 27.11
CA TRP A 86 -15.87 7.44 28.00
C TRP A 86 -14.60 6.90 27.31
N GLN A 87 -14.76 6.14 26.23
CA GLN A 87 -13.63 5.65 25.44
C GLN A 87 -13.01 6.78 24.61
N SER A 88 -13.84 7.61 23.95
CA SER A 88 -13.33 8.75 23.18
C SER A 88 -12.66 9.80 24.08
N TRP A 89 -13.22 10.05 25.26
CA TRP A 89 -12.61 10.94 26.25
C TRP A 89 -11.32 10.38 26.83
N GLY A 90 -11.28 9.08 27.11
CA GLY A 90 -10.08 8.44 27.62
C GLY A 90 -8.95 8.38 26.59
N GLU A 91 -9.28 8.21 25.31
CA GLU A 91 -8.33 8.26 24.19
C GLU A 91 -7.76 9.68 24.01
N TYR A 92 -8.64 10.70 24.04
CA TYR A 92 -8.25 12.11 24.02
C TYR A 92 -7.37 12.51 25.22
N LEU A 93 -7.74 12.03 26.41
CA LEU A 93 -7.04 12.31 27.67
C LEU A 93 -5.90 11.33 27.96
N ALA A 94 -5.46 10.52 26.99
CA ALA A 94 -4.33 9.61 27.18
C ALA A 94 -4.50 8.56 28.29
N ILE A 95 -5.70 8.29 28.78
CA ILE A 95 -5.92 7.43 29.93
C ILE A 95 -5.87 5.95 29.46
N PRO A 96 -4.90 5.14 29.90
CA PRO A 96 -4.63 3.84 29.27
C PRO A 96 -5.72 2.79 29.54
N MET A 97 -6.54 2.99 30.58
CA MET A 97 -7.66 2.10 30.90
C MET A 97 -8.83 2.22 29.91
N PHE A 98 -8.85 3.28 29.11
CA PHE A 98 -9.94 3.60 28.18
C PHE A 98 -9.52 3.54 26.71
N SER A 99 -8.23 3.36 26.41
CA SER A 99 -7.74 3.21 25.03
C SER A 99 -8.17 1.85 24.44
N SER A 100 -8.55 1.86 23.16
CA SER A 100 -8.94 0.65 22.46
C SER A 100 -7.70 -0.11 21.99
N ASN A 101 -7.58 -1.40 22.31
CA ASN A 101 -6.46 -2.20 21.82
C ASN A 101 -6.68 -2.50 20.32
N PRO A 102 -5.78 -2.07 19.41
CA PRO A 102 -5.96 -2.28 17.97
C PRO A 102 -5.97 -3.78 17.61
N ARG A 103 -5.31 -4.63 18.39
CA ARG A 103 -5.28 -6.10 18.20
C ARG A 103 -6.53 -6.81 18.75
N LYS A 104 -7.50 -6.09 19.30
CA LYS A 104 -8.72 -6.68 19.90
C LYS A 104 -9.55 -7.44 18.89
N ILE A 105 -9.59 -6.98 17.64
CA ILE A 105 -10.33 -7.62 16.54
C ILE A 105 -9.72 -8.99 16.24
N ILE A 106 -8.41 -9.03 16.05
CA ILE A 106 -7.65 -10.25 15.78
C ILE A 106 -7.83 -11.28 16.91
N LYS A 107 -7.77 -10.83 18.17
CA LYS A 107 -7.97 -11.72 19.33
C LYS A 107 -9.39 -12.27 19.48
N ARG A 108 -10.39 -11.64 18.87
CA ARG A 108 -11.80 -12.04 18.95
C ARG A 108 -12.27 -12.88 17.77
N ALA A 109 -11.48 -12.94 16.70
CA ALA A 109 -11.79 -13.75 15.54
C ALA A 109 -11.94 -15.23 15.94
N LYS A 110 -12.99 -15.87 15.44
CA LYS A 110 -13.26 -17.29 15.70
C LYS A 110 -12.61 -18.19 14.65
N HIS A 111 -12.42 -17.63 13.46
CA HIS A 111 -11.83 -18.33 12.32
C HIS A 111 -10.38 -17.88 12.10
N PRO A 112 -9.53 -18.74 11.50
CA PRO A 112 -8.17 -18.36 11.15
C PRO A 112 -8.21 -17.23 10.11
N LEU A 113 -7.61 -16.09 10.46
CA LEU A 113 -7.52 -14.91 9.59
C LEU A 113 -6.39 -15.02 8.56
N GLY A 114 -5.39 -15.86 8.83
CA GLY A 114 -4.24 -16.03 7.95
C GLY A 114 -3.33 -14.80 7.86
N ASN A 115 -2.51 -14.76 6.81
CA ASN A 115 -1.63 -13.64 6.51
C ASN A 115 -1.87 -13.22 5.06
N LEU A 116 -2.85 -12.33 4.89
CA LEU A 116 -3.36 -11.99 3.57
C LEU A 116 -2.28 -11.54 2.56
N PRO A 117 -1.35 -10.62 2.90
CA PRO A 117 -0.25 -10.27 1.99
C PRO A 117 0.58 -11.49 1.55
N LEU A 118 0.89 -12.39 2.48
CA LEU A 118 1.69 -13.58 2.18
C LEU A 118 0.93 -14.58 1.31
N GLU A 119 -0.38 -14.72 1.53
CA GLU A 119 -1.26 -15.53 0.69
C GLU A 119 -1.31 -14.98 -0.75
N ILE A 120 -1.36 -13.65 -0.92
CA ILE A 120 -1.29 -13.00 -2.23
C ILE A 120 0.08 -13.25 -2.90
N LEU A 121 1.19 -13.17 -2.15
CA LEU A 121 2.53 -13.50 -2.68
C LEU A 121 2.63 -14.96 -3.15
N ASN A 122 1.97 -15.88 -2.44
CA ASN A 122 1.87 -17.28 -2.89
C ASN A 122 1.11 -17.39 -4.22
N HIS A 123 -0.04 -16.70 -4.35
CA HIS A 123 -0.80 -16.64 -5.61
C HIS A 123 -0.01 -16.00 -6.77
N LEU A 124 0.83 -14.99 -6.48
CA LEU A 124 1.77 -14.40 -7.44
C LEU A 124 2.84 -15.39 -7.88
N THR A 125 3.40 -16.15 -6.94
CA THR A 125 4.42 -17.17 -7.23
C THR A 125 3.86 -18.27 -8.14
N VAL A 126 2.65 -18.75 -7.86
CA VAL A 126 1.95 -19.72 -8.72
C VAL A 126 1.76 -19.15 -10.13
N TYR A 127 1.34 -17.88 -10.23
CA TYR A 127 1.18 -17.22 -11.53
C TYR A 127 2.50 -17.13 -12.31
N ILE A 128 3.59 -16.70 -11.67
CA ILE A 128 4.93 -16.67 -12.30
C ILE A 128 5.32 -18.07 -12.79
N HIS A 129 5.09 -19.11 -11.98
CA HIS A 129 5.37 -20.48 -12.36
C HIS A 129 4.57 -20.91 -13.61
N THR A 130 3.29 -20.50 -13.75
CA THR A 130 2.51 -20.79 -14.96
C THR A 130 3.08 -20.09 -16.20
N ILE A 131 3.58 -18.85 -16.09
CA ILE A 131 4.22 -18.12 -17.19
C ILE A 131 5.54 -18.80 -17.60
N VAL A 132 6.33 -19.22 -16.61
CA VAL A 132 7.57 -19.97 -16.83
C VAL A 132 7.28 -21.27 -17.57
N ALA A 133 6.30 -22.04 -17.11
CA ALA A 133 5.89 -23.31 -17.73
C ALA A 133 5.36 -23.12 -19.17
N ALA A 134 4.72 -21.99 -19.44
CA ALA A 134 4.25 -21.62 -20.79
C ALA A 134 5.38 -21.18 -21.74
N GLY A 135 6.65 -21.14 -21.28
CA GLY A 135 7.81 -20.78 -22.11
C GLY A 135 7.87 -19.30 -22.51
N GLN A 136 7.11 -18.43 -21.85
CA GLN A 136 7.10 -16.99 -22.15
C GLN A 136 8.43 -16.32 -21.75
N PHE A 137 9.09 -16.82 -20.69
CA PHE A 137 10.45 -16.42 -20.35
C PHE A 137 11.48 -17.20 -21.16
N ARG A 138 11.93 -16.61 -22.28
CA ARG A 138 12.91 -17.20 -23.20
C ARG A 138 14.28 -17.49 -22.57
N ALA A 139 14.66 -16.74 -21.54
CA ALA A 139 15.92 -16.90 -20.84
C ALA A 139 15.69 -17.10 -19.33
N ASN A 140 16.45 -18.01 -18.73
CA ASN A 140 16.35 -18.35 -17.31
C ASN A 140 16.58 -17.15 -16.39
N ILE A 141 17.37 -16.16 -16.83
CA ILE A 141 17.65 -14.95 -16.05
C ILE A 141 16.37 -14.18 -15.68
N TYR A 142 15.38 -14.10 -16.57
CA TYR A 142 14.12 -13.41 -16.31
C TYR A 142 13.26 -14.15 -15.28
N GLN A 143 13.35 -15.48 -15.25
CA GLN A 143 12.67 -16.30 -14.26
C GLN A 143 13.25 -16.03 -12.87
N THR A 144 14.58 -16.02 -12.75
CA THR A 144 15.28 -15.66 -11.50
C THR A 144 14.94 -14.25 -11.06
N GLN A 145 14.90 -13.29 -11.99
CA GLN A 145 14.56 -11.90 -11.67
C GLN A 145 13.12 -11.76 -11.16
N ALA A 146 12.15 -12.45 -11.76
CA ALA A 146 10.76 -12.44 -11.33
C ALA A 146 10.60 -13.02 -9.90
N LEU A 147 11.29 -14.13 -9.61
CA LEU A 147 11.28 -14.72 -8.26
C LEU A 147 11.96 -13.81 -7.23
N ASN A 148 13.08 -13.17 -7.59
CA ASN A 148 13.75 -12.20 -6.72
C ASN A 148 12.86 -10.99 -6.40
N ALA A 149 12.03 -10.55 -7.35
CA ALA A 149 11.06 -9.48 -7.11
C ALA A 149 10.02 -9.90 -6.05
N VAL A 150 9.50 -11.14 -6.12
CA VAL A 150 8.59 -11.67 -5.09
C VAL A 150 9.28 -11.81 -3.73
N MET A 151 10.55 -12.27 -3.69
CA MET A 151 11.33 -12.30 -2.45
C MET A 151 11.48 -10.91 -1.85
N THR A 152 11.73 -9.89 -2.69
CA THR A 152 11.83 -8.49 -2.25
C THR A 152 10.53 -8.01 -1.61
N LEU A 153 9.36 -8.35 -2.18
CA LEU A 153 8.06 -8.03 -1.58
C LEU A 153 7.87 -8.72 -0.22
N ASN A 154 8.28 -9.98 -0.10
CA ASN A 154 8.25 -10.70 1.17
C ASN A 154 9.17 -10.08 2.22
N ASP A 155 10.37 -9.65 1.82
CA ASP A 155 11.32 -8.96 2.70
C ASP A 155 10.77 -7.61 3.18
N ILE A 156 10.12 -6.85 2.30
CA ILE A 156 9.43 -5.60 2.66
C ILE A 156 8.34 -5.89 3.70
N GLN A 157 7.49 -6.89 3.46
CA GLN A 157 6.47 -7.30 4.41
C GLN A 157 7.08 -7.66 5.78
N ALA A 158 8.12 -8.49 5.80
CA ALA A 158 8.79 -8.90 7.03
C ALA A 158 9.42 -7.71 7.77
N ASN A 159 9.99 -6.75 7.05
CA ASN A 159 10.54 -5.53 7.63
C ASN A 159 9.44 -4.65 8.25
N THR A 160 8.31 -4.46 7.56
CA THR A 160 7.18 -3.71 8.12
C THR A 160 6.55 -4.43 9.32
N ASP A 161 6.48 -5.77 9.30
CA ASP A 161 6.03 -6.56 10.44
C ASP A 161 6.98 -6.43 11.64
N ARG A 162 8.29 -6.29 11.42
CA ARG A 162 9.25 -6.02 12.52
C ARG A 162 8.96 -4.68 13.17
N ILE A 163 8.77 -3.62 12.39
CA ILE A 163 8.44 -2.28 12.91
C ILE A 163 7.12 -2.33 13.69
N LEU A 164 6.10 -3.00 13.14
CA LEU A 164 4.79 -3.15 13.79
C LEU A 164 4.84 -4.01 15.07
N ASN A 165 5.75 -4.99 15.13
CA ASN A 165 5.89 -5.93 16.26
C ASN A 165 7.01 -5.59 17.24
N THR A 166 7.61 -4.40 17.13
CA THR A 166 8.43 -3.80 18.18
C THR A 166 7.69 -2.69 18.94
N PRO A 167 6.45 -2.89 19.44
CA PRO A 167 5.83 -1.89 20.30
C PRO A 167 6.57 -1.81 21.63
N LEU A 168 6.52 -0.64 22.28
CA LEU A 168 7.00 -0.54 23.65
C LEU A 168 6.17 -1.48 24.54
N PRO A 169 6.78 -2.04 25.61
CA PRO A 169 6.03 -2.87 26.55
C PRO A 169 4.78 -2.14 27.04
N LEU A 170 3.61 -2.77 26.94
CA LEU A 170 2.34 -2.14 27.31
C LEU A 170 2.33 -1.63 28.77
N ALA A 171 3.07 -2.27 29.68
CA ALA A 171 3.23 -1.78 31.04
C ALA A 171 3.94 -0.42 31.11
N TYR A 172 4.90 -0.16 30.21
CA TYR A 172 5.65 1.09 30.14
C TYR A 172 4.77 2.26 29.70
N THR A 173 3.99 2.06 28.63
CA THR A 173 3.07 3.09 28.12
C THR A 173 1.97 3.41 29.13
N ILE A 174 1.43 2.39 29.81
CA ILE A 174 0.48 2.58 30.92
C ILE A 174 1.13 3.39 32.05
N ALA A 175 2.33 3.01 32.49
CA ALA A 175 3.02 3.66 33.60
C ALA A 175 3.34 5.14 33.33
N ILE A 176 3.82 5.48 32.12
CA ILE A 176 4.08 6.88 31.73
C ILE A 176 2.82 7.72 31.83
N SER A 177 1.71 7.22 31.30
CA SER A 177 0.45 7.97 31.34
C SER A 177 -0.06 8.14 32.77
N GLN A 178 -0.02 7.07 33.59
CA GLN A 178 -0.40 7.16 35.00
C GLN A 178 0.46 8.18 35.76
N LEU A 179 1.78 8.17 35.56
CA LEU A 179 2.69 9.12 36.18
C LEU A 179 2.42 10.55 35.72
N THR A 180 2.14 10.75 34.44
CA THR A 180 1.79 12.06 33.86
C THR A 180 0.54 12.64 34.53
N TRP A 181 -0.51 11.83 34.66
CA TRP A 181 -1.75 12.24 35.32
C TRP A 181 -1.57 12.53 36.80
N VAL A 182 -0.87 11.66 37.52
CA VAL A 182 -0.55 11.86 38.95
C VAL A 182 0.24 13.15 39.14
N TYR A 183 1.24 13.42 38.29
CA TYR A 183 2.05 14.63 38.35
C TYR A 183 1.20 15.89 38.16
N ILE A 184 0.37 15.94 37.12
CA ILE A 184 -0.49 17.09 36.82
C ILE A 184 -1.49 17.36 37.96
N LEU A 185 -2.03 16.31 38.59
CA LEU A 185 -2.98 16.45 39.70
C LEU A 185 -2.30 16.92 41.00
N ILE A 186 -1.03 16.56 41.23
CA ILE A 186 -0.28 16.98 42.42
C ILE A 186 0.30 18.40 42.25
N LEU A 187 0.67 18.78 41.03
CA LEU A 187 1.29 20.07 40.70
C LEU A 187 0.60 21.31 41.33
N PRO A 188 -0.74 21.47 41.32
CA PRO A 188 -1.38 22.65 41.92
C PRO A 188 -1.17 22.74 43.44
N PHE A 189 -1.15 21.61 44.14
CA PHE A 189 -0.89 21.60 45.59
C PHE A 189 0.56 21.96 45.90
N GLN A 190 1.49 21.57 45.04
CA GLN A 190 2.90 21.91 45.16
C GLN A 190 3.15 23.42 44.98
N LEU A 191 2.47 24.06 44.01
CA LEU A 191 2.69 25.47 43.68
C LEU A 191 1.82 26.44 44.49
N TYR A 192 0.73 25.98 45.11
CA TYR A 192 -0.19 26.85 45.85
C TYR A 192 0.48 27.60 47.01
N THR A 193 1.41 26.96 47.71
CA THR A 193 2.10 27.56 48.87
C THR A 193 3.02 28.72 48.49
N THR A 194 3.52 28.74 47.25
CA THR A 194 4.45 29.76 46.76
C THR A 194 3.77 30.82 45.89
N LEU A 195 2.79 30.44 45.05
CA LEU A 195 2.16 31.32 44.07
C LEU A 195 0.69 31.69 44.42
N GLY A 196 0.07 31.07 45.42
CA GLY A 196 -1.32 31.32 45.78
C GLY A 196 -2.28 31.10 44.59
N MET A 197 -3.15 32.07 44.31
CA MET A 197 -4.13 32.00 43.21
C MET A 197 -3.50 31.96 41.81
N VAL A 198 -2.27 32.48 41.64
CA VAL A 198 -1.56 32.44 40.35
C VAL A 198 -1.14 31.01 39.99
N ALA A 199 -1.11 30.10 40.96
CA ALA A 199 -0.87 28.69 40.71
C ALA A 199 -1.91 28.09 39.74
N ILE A 200 -3.17 28.53 39.79
CA ILE A 200 -4.26 27.98 38.95
C ILE A 200 -3.94 28.12 37.44
N PRO A 201 -3.75 29.34 36.88
CA PRO A 201 -3.40 29.48 35.47
C PRO A 201 -2.02 28.89 35.15
N GLY A 202 -1.06 28.96 36.08
CA GLY A 202 0.28 28.38 35.89
C GLY A 202 0.25 26.85 35.73
N THR A 203 -0.51 26.15 36.57
CA THR A 203 -0.65 24.69 36.50
C THR A 203 -1.48 24.24 35.31
N LEU A 204 -2.47 25.04 34.89
CA LEU A 204 -3.22 24.77 33.65
C LEU A 204 -2.30 24.84 32.42
N PHE A 205 -1.46 25.87 32.34
CA PHE A 205 -0.48 26.00 31.26
C PHE A 205 0.55 24.86 31.27
N ALA A 206 1.09 24.51 32.45
CA ALA A 206 2.01 23.38 32.58
C ALA A 206 1.35 22.04 32.21
N ALA A 207 0.10 21.80 32.64
CA ALA A 207 -0.67 20.62 32.28
C ALA A 207 -0.87 20.52 30.77
N TYR A 208 -1.22 21.62 30.10
CA TYR A 208 -1.34 21.67 28.64
C TYR A 208 -0.03 21.26 27.95
N MET A 209 1.11 21.81 28.38
CA MET A 209 2.41 21.46 27.80
C MET A 209 2.75 19.98 28.01
N ILE A 210 2.58 19.46 29.22
CA ILE A 210 2.92 18.08 29.57
C ILE A 210 2.00 17.08 28.85
N LEU A 211 0.69 17.33 28.83
CA LEU A 211 -0.26 16.49 28.09
C LEU A 211 -0.02 16.56 26.58
N GLY A 212 0.34 17.75 26.06
CA GLY A 212 0.73 17.92 24.66
C GLY A 212 1.90 17.02 24.28
N PHE A 213 2.99 17.03 25.08
CA PHE A 213 4.12 16.12 24.85
C PHE A 213 3.73 14.64 24.97
N ALA A 214 2.89 14.28 25.93
CA ALA A 214 2.41 12.91 26.10
C ALA A 214 1.53 12.44 24.93
N SER A 215 0.78 13.35 24.29
CA SER A 215 0.00 13.06 23.08
C SER A 215 0.91 12.83 21.88
N ILE A 216 1.84 13.75 21.63
CA ILE A 216 2.81 13.66 20.52
C ILE A 216 3.63 12.36 20.63
N GLY A 217 4.07 12.00 21.84
CA GLY A 217 4.82 10.76 22.06
C GLY A 217 4.02 9.50 21.71
N ARG A 218 2.69 9.52 21.86
CA ARG A 218 1.81 8.41 21.48
C ARG A 218 1.63 8.32 19.97
N GLU A 219 1.42 9.45 19.31
CA GLU A 219 1.30 9.52 17.85
C GLU A 219 2.58 8.96 17.18
N ILE A 220 3.76 9.32 17.71
CA ILE A 220 5.04 8.82 17.19
C ILE A 220 5.25 7.31 17.44
N GLU A 221 4.57 6.72 18.43
CA GLU A 221 4.71 5.29 18.75
C GLU A 221 4.05 4.37 17.72
N ASN A 222 3.00 4.83 17.03
CA ASN A 222 2.23 4.03 16.08
C ASN A 222 2.13 4.69 14.68
N PRO A 223 3.20 4.67 13.88
CA PRO A 223 3.28 5.44 12.63
C PRO A 223 2.39 4.93 11.48
N PHE A 224 1.70 3.80 11.66
CA PHE A 224 0.89 3.16 10.62
C PHE A 224 -0.62 3.30 10.85
N GLY A 225 -1.04 4.10 11.82
CA GLY A 225 -2.44 4.27 12.18
C GLY A 225 -3.24 5.14 11.19
N HIS A 226 -4.11 5.95 11.76
CA HIS A 226 -5.02 6.86 11.07
C HIS A 226 -4.91 8.30 11.61
N ASP A 227 -3.90 8.59 12.42
CA ASP A 227 -3.67 9.93 12.97
C ASP A 227 -3.11 10.86 11.88
N VAL A 228 -3.27 12.18 12.08
CA VAL A 228 -2.86 13.20 11.08
C VAL A 228 -1.36 13.16 10.80
N ASN A 229 -0.57 12.75 11.78
CA ASN A 229 0.89 12.66 11.69
C ASN A 229 1.40 11.27 11.30
N ASP A 230 0.50 10.30 11.08
CA ASP A 230 0.88 8.96 10.63
C ASP A 230 1.30 8.96 9.16
N LEU A 231 1.93 7.85 8.73
CA LEU A 231 2.33 7.67 7.34
C LEU A 231 1.08 7.65 6.42
N PRO A 232 1.10 8.38 5.30
CA PRO A 232 -0.03 8.44 4.37
C PRO A 232 -0.06 7.18 3.47
N LEU A 233 -0.36 6.02 4.09
CA LEU A 233 -0.36 4.72 3.40
C LEU A 233 -1.40 4.66 2.27
N ASP A 234 -2.51 5.37 2.42
CA ASP A 234 -3.55 5.48 1.40
C ASP A 234 -3.02 6.21 0.15
N ASP A 235 -2.26 7.28 0.33
CA ASP A 235 -1.65 8.03 -0.78
C ASP A 235 -0.58 7.20 -1.48
N PHE A 236 0.24 6.45 -0.74
CA PHE A 236 1.21 5.53 -1.34
C PHE A 236 0.54 4.44 -2.18
N CYS A 237 -0.57 3.87 -1.71
CA CYS A 237 -1.32 2.88 -2.48
C CYS A 237 -1.97 3.53 -3.71
N ALA A 238 -2.56 4.73 -3.57
CA ALA A 238 -3.19 5.44 -4.69
C ALA A 238 -2.16 5.79 -5.77
N GLN A 239 -0.98 6.27 -5.39
CA GLN A 239 0.12 6.55 -6.31
C GLN A 239 0.58 5.28 -7.02
N LEU A 240 0.75 4.17 -6.28
CA LEU A 240 1.13 2.89 -6.86
C LEU A 240 0.09 2.38 -7.87
N ALA A 241 -1.21 2.54 -7.58
CA ALA A 241 -2.28 2.18 -8.51
C ALA A 241 -2.15 2.94 -9.83
N VAL A 242 -1.93 4.26 -9.75
CA VAL A 242 -1.74 5.12 -10.92
C VAL A 242 -0.49 4.71 -11.71
N ASP A 243 0.63 4.45 -11.03
CA ASP A 243 1.87 4.04 -11.69
C ASP A 243 1.71 2.70 -12.42
N ILE A 244 1.03 1.73 -11.79
CA ILE A 244 0.71 0.44 -12.41
C ILE A 244 -0.21 0.64 -13.63
N ASP A 245 -1.27 1.44 -13.50
CA ASP A 245 -2.19 1.72 -14.62
C ASP A 245 -1.48 2.39 -15.81
N ILE A 246 -0.55 3.32 -15.56
CA ILE A 246 0.25 3.98 -16.60
C ILE A 246 1.17 2.98 -17.31
N ILE A 247 1.83 2.11 -16.56
CA ILE A 247 2.72 1.07 -17.09
C ILE A 247 1.90 0.06 -17.90
N ALA A 248 0.76 -0.38 -17.37
CA ALA A 248 -0.14 -1.34 -18.01
C ALA A 248 -0.79 -0.80 -19.29
N ALA A 249 -1.15 0.49 -19.32
CA ALA A 249 -1.70 1.15 -20.50
C ALA A 249 -0.66 1.37 -21.61
N SER A 250 0.64 1.28 -21.29
CA SER A 250 1.70 1.43 -22.27
C SER A 250 1.86 0.14 -23.08
N ALA A 251 1.48 0.17 -24.35
CA ALA A 251 1.70 -0.95 -25.27
C ALA A 251 3.20 -1.34 -25.29
N PRO A 252 3.55 -2.63 -25.50
CA PRO A 252 4.93 -3.07 -25.70
C PRO A 252 5.58 -2.21 -26.79
N ARG A 253 6.56 -1.37 -26.41
CA ARG A 253 7.27 -0.55 -27.37
C ARG A 253 8.47 -1.33 -27.87
N ASP A 254 8.54 -1.55 -29.17
CA ASP A 254 9.82 -1.90 -29.78
C ASP A 254 10.82 -0.81 -29.44
N ALA A 255 12.06 -1.21 -29.14
CA ALA A 255 13.11 -0.28 -28.74
C ALA A 255 13.27 0.87 -29.76
N ASP A 256 13.09 0.54 -31.03
CA ASP A 256 13.14 1.48 -32.15
C ASP A 256 12.18 2.67 -32.00
N VAL A 257 11.01 2.49 -31.38
CA VAL A 257 9.99 3.55 -31.24
C VAL A 257 10.50 4.74 -30.43
N PHE A 258 11.33 4.50 -29.41
CA PHE A 258 11.90 5.59 -28.60
C PHE A 258 13.36 5.87 -28.93
N VAL A 259 14.16 4.85 -29.31
CA VAL A 259 15.55 5.04 -29.70
C VAL A 259 15.66 5.84 -30.98
N LYS A 260 14.84 5.54 -32.00
CA LYS A 260 14.86 6.21 -33.30
C LYS A 260 13.96 7.46 -33.36
N SER A 261 13.39 7.87 -32.24
CA SER A 261 12.57 9.07 -32.20
C SER A 261 13.41 10.30 -32.51
N GLU A 262 12.91 11.21 -33.36
CA GLU A 262 13.55 12.52 -33.60
C GLU A 262 13.73 13.33 -32.31
N ARG A 263 12.85 13.10 -31.32
CA ARG A 263 12.93 13.76 -30.00
C ARG A 263 14.01 13.18 -29.10
N ASN A 264 14.60 12.04 -29.46
CA ASN A 264 15.69 11.42 -28.73
C ASN A 264 17.01 12.11 -29.07
N GLN A 265 17.36 13.13 -28.27
CA GLN A 265 18.60 13.90 -28.41
C GLN A 265 19.78 13.13 -27.82
N LEU A 266 20.36 12.22 -28.62
CA LEU A 266 21.36 11.23 -28.18
C LEU A 266 22.58 11.83 -27.47
N MET A 267 22.98 13.05 -27.84
CA MET A 267 24.22 13.69 -27.38
C MET A 267 23.95 15.00 -26.62
N HIS A 268 22.75 15.19 -26.07
CA HIS A 268 22.46 16.35 -25.24
C HIS A 268 23.38 16.36 -23.99
N PRO A 269 23.98 17.50 -23.59
CA PRO A 269 23.78 18.87 -24.08
C PRO A 269 24.67 19.31 -25.24
N LEU A 270 25.61 18.46 -25.70
CA LEU A 270 26.58 18.78 -26.75
C LEU A 270 25.92 18.95 -28.13
N SER A 271 24.84 18.21 -28.39
CA SER A 271 24.04 18.37 -29.62
C SER A 271 22.55 18.11 -29.37
N ARG A 272 21.72 18.79 -30.16
CA ARG A 272 20.26 18.61 -30.21
C ARG A 272 19.80 17.73 -31.37
N SER A 273 20.73 17.21 -32.17
CA SER A 273 20.48 16.33 -33.31
C SER A 273 19.83 15.02 -32.87
N GLY A 274 18.81 14.58 -33.64
CA GLY A 274 18.05 13.36 -33.39
C GLY A 274 18.71 12.11 -33.98
N TYR A 275 18.07 10.94 -33.83
CA TYR A 275 18.63 9.67 -34.28
C TYR A 275 18.96 9.62 -35.78
N GLU A 276 18.09 10.13 -36.66
CA GLU A 276 18.31 10.07 -38.11
C GLU A 276 19.58 10.83 -38.53
N GLU A 277 19.76 12.05 -38.02
CA GLU A 277 20.93 12.89 -38.31
C GLU A 277 22.25 12.25 -37.84
N TRP A 278 22.23 11.58 -36.67
CA TRP A 278 23.38 10.82 -36.20
C TRP A 278 23.61 9.52 -36.95
N SER A 279 22.56 8.88 -37.45
CA SER A 279 22.67 7.65 -38.25
C SER A 279 23.31 7.91 -39.61
N GLU A 280 23.19 9.13 -40.13
CA GLU A 280 23.79 9.58 -41.39
C GLU A 280 25.21 10.15 -41.21
N SER A 281 25.62 10.43 -39.96
CA SER A 281 26.92 11.03 -39.64
C SER A 281 28.07 10.01 -39.72
N SER A 282 29.24 10.45 -40.17
CA SER A 282 30.43 9.59 -40.22
C SER A 282 31.04 9.34 -38.85
N ILE A 283 31.73 8.20 -38.66
CA ILE A 283 32.39 7.84 -37.38
C ILE A 283 33.44 8.90 -36.98
N GLU A 284 34.12 9.50 -37.96
CA GLU A 284 35.12 10.54 -37.74
C GLU A 284 34.49 11.85 -37.24
N GLU A 285 33.32 12.20 -37.78
CA GLU A 285 32.55 13.37 -37.36
C GLU A 285 31.95 13.20 -35.95
N ILE A 286 31.49 11.99 -35.62
CA ILE A 286 30.99 11.65 -34.28
C ILE A 286 32.10 11.73 -33.24
N ARG A 287 33.32 11.32 -33.58
CA ARG A 287 34.47 11.33 -32.66
C ARG A 287 35.18 12.67 -32.55
N GLY A 288 34.91 13.60 -33.47
CA GLY A 288 35.58 14.91 -33.56
C GLY A 288 34.82 16.08 -32.90
N ARG A 289 33.56 15.88 -32.49
CA ARG A 289 32.74 16.85 -31.75
C ARG A 289 32.74 16.54 -30.25
#